data_AF-A0A2U3E964-F1
#
_entry.id   AF-A0A2U3E964-F1
#
_cell.length_a   1.000
_cell.length_b   1.000
_cell.length_c   1.000
_cell.angle_alpha   90.00
_cell.angle_beta   90.00
_cell.angle_gamma   90.00
#
_symmetry.space_group_name_H-M   'P 1'
#
loop_
_entity.id
_entity.type
_entity.pdbx_description
1 polymer ?
#
loop_
_entity_poly.entity_id
_entity_poly.type
_entity_poly.pdbx_seq_one_letter_code
_entity_poly.pdbx_strand_id
1 'polypeptide(L)'
;MDGSQGPEQEPAVVALRRPPVRRSTAQSLHRVRAVGASSTATPVRGTADPLLSAVEEAQPRGCYAASVVAWTASSRLTFSHILRAPVQPFTMADEAPPVYTLHYFPFSLYSLMSRFAFVLGQALNPETAPRLEVKMVNLHREENYSERYLTQVNPKGQVPALTSPLLDSNLVESRDIAGWLCQKQPELLPEEHRETIERVMDKIYAYHAKALLVAPDDRKDGLQNQAAAMLEDPELTEAHRRALEIKSVFRTLEPENILRAENQAHDLMSDLATLLEVHKGEGKTWIFGDRPTILDAHAVAFAARLLDQQRFDLVLDAVKGYVEVVRDTDEWRKVTHGRSTLWNVSMGHAADLDPL
;
A
#
# COMPACT_ATOMS: atom_id res chain seq x y z
N MET A 1 -51.34 51.53 4.67
CA MET A 1 -51.98 51.84 3.37
C MET A 1 -50.86 52.18 2.41
N ASP A 2 -50.97 51.66 1.19
CA ASP A 2 -50.05 51.73 0.04
C ASP A 2 -48.63 51.14 0.24
N GLY A 3 -48.14 50.18 -0.54
CA GLY A 3 -48.58 49.69 -1.86
C GLY A 3 -47.64 50.19 -2.94
N SER A 4 -46.60 49.41 -3.26
CA SER A 4 -45.83 49.48 -4.52
C SER A 4 -44.94 48.24 -4.66
N GLN A 5 -45.44 47.24 -5.38
CA GLN A 5 -44.69 46.08 -5.85
C GLN A 5 -43.97 46.47 -7.15
N GLY A 6 -42.66 46.29 -7.19
CA GLY A 6 -41.84 46.33 -8.42
C GLY A 6 -41.66 44.92 -8.99
N PRO A 7 -41.45 44.77 -10.31
CA PRO A 7 -41.43 43.46 -10.96
C PRO A 7 -40.11 42.72 -10.73
N GLU A 8 -40.22 41.44 -10.38
CA GLU A 8 -39.16 40.44 -10.38
C GLU A 8 -38.62 40.22 -11.79
N GLN A 9 -37.29 40.26 -11.94
CA GLN A 9 -36.57 39.79 -13.12
C GLN A 9 -35.98 38.41 -12.82
N GLU A 10 -36.50 37.37 -13.47
CA GLU A 10 -35.87 36.05 -13.59
C GLU A 10 -34.61 36.13 -14.47
N PRO A 11 -33.50 35.47 -14.08
CA PRO A 11 -32.44 35.12 -15.02
C PRO A 11 -32.55 33.64 -15.46
N ALA A 12 -32.89 33.49 -16.73
CA ALA A 12 -32.55 32.45 -17.71
C ALA A 12 -31.93 31.12 -17.22
N VAL A 13 -32.71 30.05 -17.36
CA VAL A 13 -32.27 28.65 -17.36
C VAL A 13 -31.54 28.33 -18.68
N VAL A 14 -30.22 28.11 -18.61
CA VAL A 14 -29.42 27.60 -19.73
C VAL A 14 -29.55 26.07 -19.78
N ALA A 15 -30.40 25.58 -20.69
CA ALA A 15 -30.56 24.17 -21.00
C ALA A 15 -29.42 23.67 -21.90
N LEU A 16 -28.48 22.91 -21.33
CA LEU A 16 -27.46 22.18 -22.11
C LEU A 16 -28.08 20.93 -22.76
N ARG A 17 -28.25 21.03 -24.08
CA ARG A 17 -28.71 19.94 -24.96
C ARG A 17 -27.62 18.86 -25.07
N ARG A 18 -28.00 17.61 -24.78
CA ARG A 18 -27.21 16.39 -25.06
C ARG A 18 -27.14 16.11 -26.57
N PRO A 19 -25.99 15.73 -27.15
CA PRO A 19 -25.91 15.26 -28.52
C PRO A 19 -26.36 13.78 -28.64
N PRO A 20 -26.85 13.35 -29.83
CA PRO A 20 -27.57 12.09 -29.99
C PRO A 20 -26.67 10.87 -30.16
N VAL A 21 -27.18 9.77 -29.61
CA VAL A 21 -26.72 8.38 -29.76
C VAL A 21 -26.83 7.96 -31.23
N ARG A 22 -25.71 7.62 -31.87
CA ARG A 22 -25.71 6.91 -33.16
C ARG A 22 -25.84 5.41 -32.91
N ARG A 23 -27.02 4.87 -33.22
CA ARG A 23 -27.24 3.44 -33.48
C ARG A 23 -26.72 3.12 -34.87
N SER A 24 -25.82 2.14 -34.99
CA SER A 24 -25.51 1.47 -36.25
C SER A 24 -26.00 0.03 -36.17
N THR A 25 -27.04 -0.25 -36.93
CA THR A 25 -27.52 -1.59 -37.28
C THR A 25 -27.01 -1.89 -38.68
N ALA A 26 -26.26 -2.98 -38.83
CA ALA A 26 -26.06 -3.64 -40.11
C ALA A 26 -26.15 -5.16 -39.93
N GLN A 27 -26.96 -5.76 -40.78
CA GLN A 27 -27.38 -7.15 -40.78
C GLN A 27 -26.36 -8.09 -41.42
N SER A 28 -26.40 -9.33 -40.94
CA SER A 28 -26.08 -10.64 -41.51
C SER A 28 -25.71 -10.79 -42.99
N LEU A 29 -24.69 -11.62 -43.27
CA LEU A 29 -24.77 -12.94 -43.95
C LEU A 29 -23.41 -13.34 -44.56
N HIS A 30 -22.79 -14.43 -44.09
CA HIS A 30 -22.58 -15.62 -44.93
C HIS A 30 -21.97 -16.79 -44.13
N ARG A 31 -22.66 -17.92 -44.23
CA ARG A 31 -22.26 -19.27 -43.86
C ARG A 31 -21.39 -19.83 -45.00
N VAL A 32 -20.21 -20.37 -44.70
CA VAL A 32 -19.60 -21.47 -45.47
C VAL A 32 -18.99 -22.48 -44.49
N ARG A 33 -19.50 -23.71 -44.55
CA ARG A 33 -18.90 -24.94 -44.01
C ARG A 33 -17.88 -25.44 -45.03
N ALA A 34 -16.72 -25.95 -44.57
CA ALA A 34 -16.26 -27.31 -44.91
C ALA A 34 -14.94 -27.70 -44.20
N VAL A 35 -15.02 -28.81 -43.47
CA VAL A 35 -14.15 -30.01 -43.51
C VAL A 35 -12.62 -29.86 -43.35
N GLY A 36 -12.15 -30.26 -42.16
CA GLY A 36 -11.33 -31.47 -41.95
C GLY A 36 -9.86 -31.49 -42.40
N ALA A 37 -8.94 -31.65 -41.44
CA ALA A 37 -7.86 -32.64 -41.52
C ALA A 37 -7.18 -32.83 -40.15
N SER A 38 -7.00 -34.11 -39.83
CA SER A 38 -6.23 -34.68 -38.74
C SER A 38 -4.73 -34.39 -38.89
N SER A 39 -4.01 -34.19 -37.78
CA SER A 39 -2.67 -34.77 -37.62
C SER A 39 -2.26 -34.83 -36.16
N THR A 40 -2.03 -36.06 -35.74
CA THR A 40 -1.34 -36.56 -34.56
C THR A 40 0.10 -36.04 -34.44
N ALA A 41 0.55 -35.77 -33.21
CA ALA A 41 1.95 -35.98 -32.81
C ALA A 41 2.07 -36.06 -31.27
N THR A 42 2.39 -37.25 -30.78
CA THR A 42 2.87 -37.57 -29.44
C THR A 42 4.22 -36.90 -29.16
N PRO A 43 4.62 -36.74 -27.89
CA PRO A 43 5.91 -37.37 -27.55
C PRO A 43 5.90 -38.19 -26.26
N VAL A 44 6.90 -39.06 -26.29
CA VAL A 44 7.26 -40.17 -25.43
C VAL A 44 7.77 -39.72 -24.06
N ARG A 45 7.50 -40.59 -23.08
CA ARG A 45 8.04 -40.74 -21.72
C ARG A 45 9.53 -40.40 -21.56
N GLY A 46 9.87 -39.81 -20.41
CA GLY A 46 11.19 -39.85 -19.81
C GLY A 46 11.08 -39.77 -18.28
N THR A 47 11.32 -40.90 -17.64
CA THR A 47 11.39 -41.15 -16.19
C THR A 47 12.69 -40.60 -15.57
N ALA A 48 12.64 -40.07 -14.35
CA ALA A 48 13.44 -40.53 -13.19
C ALA A 48 13.43 -39.47 -12.07
N ASP A 49 13.07 -39.96 -10.90
CA ASP A 49 13.14 -39.34 -9.57
C ASP A 49 14.39 -39.92 -8.85
N PRO A 50 14.61 -39.71 -7.54
CA PRO A 50 15.33 -38.63 -6.86
C PRO A 50 16.65 -39.13 -6.21
N LEU A 51 17.43 -38.29 -5.50
CA LEU A 51 18.37 -38.67 -4.41
C LEU A 51 18.95 -37.35 -3.80
N LEU A 52 18.56 -36.97 -2.58
CA LEU A 52 19.26 -37.22 -1.30
C LEU A 52 20.61 -36.51 -1.16
N SER A 53 20.69 -35.51 -0.28
CA SER A 53 21.64 -35.50 0.85
C SER A 53 21.35 -34.34 1.81
N ALA A 54 21.00 -34.72 3.04
CA ALA A 54 21.05 -33.90 4.22
C ALA A 54 22.51 -33.67 4.65
N VAL A 55 22.80 -32.52 5.28
CA VAL A 55 23.89 -32.40 6.25
C VAL A 55 23.37 -31.63 7.46
N GLU A 56 23.23 -32.39 8.54
CA GLU A 56 23.15 -32.01 9.95
C GLU A 56 24.37 -31.24 10.44
N GLU A 57 24.18 -30.51 11.54
CA GLU A 57 25.13 -30.10 12.61
C GLU A 57 25.07 -28.58 12.84
N ALA A 58 25.08 -28.03 14.05
CA ALA A 58 24.85 -28.52 15.41
C ALA A 58 24.84 -27.25 16.28
N GLN A 59 23.89 -27.15 17.20
CA GLN A 59 23.96 -26.20 18.32
C GLN A 59 25.04 -26.65 19.33
N PRO A 60 25.48 -25.73 20.21
CA PRO A 60 25.53 -26.09 21.61
C PRO A 60 24.80 -25.10 22.52
N ARG A 61 24.15 -25.72 23.51
CA ARG A 61 23.46 -25.16 24.67
C ARG A 61 24.45 -24.51 25.64
N GLY A 62 24.00 -23.46 26.33
CA GLY A 62 24.60 -22.95 27.55
C GLY A 62 23.51 -22.52 28.54
N CYS A 63 23.31 -23.32 29.58
CA CYS A 63 22.41 -23.08 30.71
C CYS A 63 22.95 -21.97 31.63
N TYR A 64 22.07 -21.19 32.27
CA TYR A 64 22.22 -20.81 33.69
C TYR A 64 20.84 -20.54 34.30
N ALA A 65 20.68 -21.00 35.55
CA ALA A 65 19.44 -21.08 36.29
C ALA A 65 19.32 -19.96 37.35
N ALA A 66 18.07 -19.71 37.73
CA ALA A 66 17.55 -19.30 39.04
C ALA A 66 17.90 -17.93 39.62
N SER A 67 16.86 -17.17 39.98
CA SER A 67 16.56 -16.88 41.39
C SER A 67 15.17 -16.25 41.57
N VAL A 68 14.45 -16.81 42.54
CA VAL A 68 13.16 -16.40 43.07
C VAL A 68 13.39 -15.38 44.18
N VAL A 69 12.65 -14.26 44.20
CA VAL A 69 12.35 -13.54 45.44
C VAL A 69 10.92 -13.03 45.41
N ALA A 70 10.11 -13.54 46.32
CA ALA A 70 8.78 -13.07 46.67
C ALA A 70 8.88 -11.85 47.61
N TRP A 71 8.00 -10.87 47.44
CA TRP A 71 7.65 -9.92 48.50
C TRP A 71 6.12 -9.89 48.67
N THR A 72 5.69 -10.23 49.87
CA THR A 72 4.35 -10.07 50.40
C THR A 72 4.26 -8.72 51.12
N ALA A 73 3.13 -8.02 51.00
CA ALA A 73 2.44 -7.39 52.14
C ALA A 73 1.13 -6.72 51.67
N SER A 74 0.03 -7.18 52.27
CA SER A 74 -1.24 -6.48 52.36
C SER A 74 -1.10 -5.20 53.20
N SER A 75 -1.86 -4.17 52.85
CA SER A 75 -2.56 -3.34 53.83
C SER A 75 -3.72 -2.59 53.16
N ARG A 76 -4.94 -2.97 53.56
CA ARG A 76 -6.17 -2.21 53.36
C ARG A 76 -6.24 -1.13 54.44
N LEU A 77 -6.45 0.13 54.07
CA LEU A 77 -7.07 1.13 54.95
C LEU A 77 -7.94 2.05 54.09
N THR A 78 -9.24 1.95 54.36
CA THR A 78 -10.31 2.84 53.93
C THR A 78 -10.22 4.18 54.66
N PHE A 79 -10.36 5.31 53.95
CA PHE A 79 -10.96 6.53 54.51
C PHE A 79 -11.67 7.34 53.41
N SER A 80 -12.81 7.91 53.79
CA SER A 80 -13.83 8.56 52.96
C SER A 80 -13.53 10.05 52.70
N HIS A 81 -13.94 10.50 51.50
CA HIS A 81 -14.29 11.86 51.04
C HIS A 81 -13.62 13.11 51.65
N ILE A 82 -12.97 13.92 50.79
CA ILE A 82 -13.16 15.39 50.65
C ILE A 82 -12.59 15.86 49.28
N LEU A 83 -13.49 16.45 48.47
CA LEU A 83 -13.42 17.48 47.41
C LEU A 83 -12.16 17.69 46.51
N ARG A 84 -12.45 17.71 45.19
CA ARG A 84 -11.65 18.04 43.97
C ARG A 84 -10.83 19.34 44.00
N ALA A 85 -9.59 19.31 43.47
CA ALA A 85 -9.14 19.89 42.18
C ALA A 85 -7.59 19.87 42.05
N PRO A 86 -7.03 20.14 40.84
CA PRO A 86 -6.48 19.17 39.89
C PRO A 86 -5.03 18.73 40.18
N VAL A 87 -4.75 17.46 39.90
CA VAL A 87 -3.40 16.88 39.88
C VAL A 87 -2.67 17.36 38.61
N GLN A 88 -1.58 18.09 38.82
CA GLN A 88 -0.57 18.47 37.84
C GLN A 88 0.27 17.25 37.39
N PRO A 89 1.00 17.38 36.27
CA PRO A 89 0.73 16.79 34.97
C PRO A 89 1.17 15.33 34.86
N PHE A 90 0.61 14.66 33.84
CA PHE A 90 1.13 13.46 33.21
C PHE A 90 2.66 13.48 33.16
N THR A 91 3.29 12.55 33.86
CA THR A 91 4.69 12.22 33.66
C THR A 91 4.87 11.84 32.20
N MET A 92 5.65 12.64 31.46
CA MET A 92 6.18 12.26 30.18
C MET A 92 6.86 10.90 30.37
N ALA A 93 6.28 9.87 29.76
CA ALA A 93 7.07 8.70 29.45
C ALA A 93 8.28 9.20 28.66
N ASP A 94 9.44 8.68 29.03
CA ASP A 94 10.75 8.90 28.44
C ASP A 94 10.69 8.59 26.93
N GLU A 95 10.20 9.53 26.12
CA GLU A 95 10.14 9.38 24.67
C GLU A 95 11.55 9.63 24.12
N ALA A 96 12.36 8.58 24.18
CA ALA A 96 13.58 8.54 23.40
C ALA A 96 13.24 8.94 21.94
N PRO A 97 14.14 9.66 21.25
CA PRO A 97 13.86 10.20 19.92
C PRO A 97 13.59 9.09 18.91
N PRO A 98 12.79 9.36 17.85
CA PRO A 98 12.51 8.38 16.80
C PRO A 98 13.82 7.86 16.22
N VAL A 99 13.85 6.55 15.94
CA VAL A 99 15.07 5.83 15.54
C VAL A 99 15.13 5.67 14.02
N TYR A 100 13.97 5.64 13.38
CA TYR A 100 13.80 5.42 11.96
C TYR A 100 12.99 6.54 11.35
N THR A 101 13.34 6.98 10.14
CA THR A 101 12.56 7.97 9.38
C THR A 101 11.96 7.30 8.16
N LEU A 102 10.63 7.30 8.06
CA LEU A 102 9.88 6.86 6.89
C LEU A 102 9.60 8.06 5.97
N HIS A 103 10.32 8.13 4.86
CA HIS A 103 10.08 9.09 3.80
C HIS A 103 8.91 8.62 2.93
N TYR A 104 7.88 9.43 2.80
CA TYR A 104 6.62 8.97 2.22
C TYR A 104 5.86 10.05 1.45
N PHE A 105 4.90 9.64 0.63
CA PHE A 105 3.89 10.55 0.09
C PHE A 105 2.50 10.00 0.40
N PRO A 106 1.56 10.77 1.00
CA PRO A 106 0.29 10.24 1.49
C PRO A 106 -0.53 9.46 0.46
N PHE A 107 -0.42 9.85 -0.82
CA PHE A 107 -1.17 9.25 -1.93
C PHE A 107 -0.34 8.32 -2.82
N SER A 108 0.92 8.04 -2.45
CA SER A 108 1.66 6.94 -3.07
C SER A 108 1.09 5.61 -2.55
N LEU A 109 0.74 4.70 -3.45
CA LEU A 109 0.19 3.39 -3.08
C LEU A 109 1.15 2.62 -2.16
N TYR A 110 2.42 2.56 -2.53
CA TYR A 110 3.43 1.85 -1.74
C TYR A 110 3.67 2.53 -0.40
N SER A 111 3.55 3.87 -0.31
CA SER A 111 3.63 4.58 0.97
C SER A 111 2.44 4.28 1.86
N LEU A 112 1.24 4.17 1.28
CA LEU A 112 0.03 3.75 2.00
C LEU A 112 0.18 2.33 2.55
N MET A 113 0.68 1.39 1.74
CA MET A 113 0.97 0.01 2.17
C MET A 113 1.90 -0.01 3.37
N SER A 114 3.06 0.67 3.30
CA SER A 114 4.02 0.69 4.40
C SER A 114 3.47 1.39 5.65
N ARG A 115 2.82 2.56 5.51
CA ARG A 115 2.22 3.27 6.65
C ARG A 115 1.15 2.44 7.34
N PHE A 116 0.31 1.77 6.56
CA PHE A 116 -0.71 0.90 7.14
C PHE A 116 -0.10 -0.31 7.83
N ALA A 117 0.94 -0.93 7.26
CA ALA A 117 1.67 -1.99 7.92
C ALA A 117 2.24 -1.56 9.28
N PHE A 118 2.82 -0.36 9.38
CA PHE A 118 3.29 0.18 10.66
C PHE A 118 2.18 0.41 11.68
N VAL A 119 1.03 0.94 11.25
CA VAL A 119 -0.13 1.11 12.13
C VAL A 119 -0.66 -0.24 12.63
N LEU A 120 -0.76 -1.24 11.76
CA LEU A 120 -1.16 -2.59 12.15
C LEU A 120 -0.14 -3.20 13.13
N GLY A 121 1.16 -3.08 12.85
CA GLY A 121 2.21 -3.54 13.76
C GLY A 121 2.16 -2.87 15.13
N GLN A 122 1.97 -1.55 15.18
CA GLN A 122 1.82 -0.79 16.42
C GLN A 122 0.58 -1.23 17.22
N ALA A 123 -0.54 -1.47 16.55
CA ALA A 123 -1.77 -1.96 17.20
C ALA A 123 -1.61 -3.41 17.70
N LEU A 124 -0.88 -4.24 16.95
CA LEU A 124 -0.69 -5.65 17.24
C LEU A 124 0.25 -5.90 18.42
N ASN A 125 1.37 -5.17 18.46
CA ASN A 125 2.33 -5.21 19.56
C ASN A 125 3.08 -3.86 19.68
N PRO A 126 2.64 -2.95 20.58
CA PRO A 126 3.30 -1.67 20.80
C PRO A 126 4.75 -1.76 21.30
N GLU A 127 5.12 -2.84 21.98
CA GLU A 127 6.43 -2.97 22.63
C GLU A 127 7.54 -3.27 21.63
N THR A 128 7.22 -3.99 20.56
CA THR A 128 8.14 -4.33 19.46
C THR A 128 8.05 -3.38 18.27
N ALA A 129 7.06 -2.47 18.29
CA ALA A 129 6.83 -1.53 17.21
C ALA A 129 8.02 -0.56 17.06
N PRO A 130 8.56 -0.39 15.84
CA PRO A 130 9.66 0.53 15.62
C PRO A 130 9.18 1.97 15.81
N ARG A 131 9.98 2.76 16.55
CA ARG A 131 9.73 4.19 16.74
C ARG A 131 10.07 4.97 15.46
N LEU A 132 9.04 5.45 14.79
CA LEU A 132 9.13 6.12 13.50
C LEU A 132 8.92 7.63 13.62
N GLU A 133 9.77 8.37 12.94
CA GLU A 133 9.46 9.69 12.40
C GLU A 133 8.89 9.49 10.99
N VAL A 134 7.81 10.18 10.64
CA VAL A 134 7.37 10.23 9.24
C VAL A 134 7.82 11.55 8.62
N LYS A 135 8.30 11.48 7.38
CA LYS A 135 8.76 12.64 6.63
C LYS A 135 8.12 12.65 5.26
N MET A 136 7.25 13.63 5.02
CA MET A 136 6.66 13.79 3.70
C MET A 136 7.72 14.18 2.65
N VAL A 137 7.60 13.58 1.47
CA VAL A 137 8.28 13.95 0.24
C VAL A 137 7.19 14.35 -0.75
N ASN A 138 7.07 15.64 -1.02
CA ASN A 138 6.01 16.18 -1.85
C ASN A 138 6.26 15.90 -3.34
N LEU A 139 5.62 14.85 -3.86
CA LEU A 139 5.75 14.45 -5.26
C LEU A 139 5.16 15.49 -6.23
N HIS A 140 4.22 16.33 -5.79
CA HIS A 140 3.67 17.41 -6.62
C HIS A 140 4.64 18.60 -6.75
N ARG A 141 5.64 18.68 -5.87
CA ARG A 141 6.71 19.67 -5.91
C ARG A 141 8.05 19.06 -6.34
N GLU A 142 8.01 17.84 -6.88
CA GLU A 142 9.18 17.14 -7.40
C GLU A 142 10.30 16.95 -6.35
N GLU A 143 9.96 16.92 -5.05
CA GLU A 143 10.97 16.77 -3.99
C GLU A 143 11.73 15.44 -4.09
N ASN A 144 11.11 14.44 -4.70
CA ASN A 144 11.72 13.15 -5.01
C ASN A 144 12.76 13.20 -6.14
N TYR A 145 12.89 14.34 -6.84
CA TYR A 145 13.95 14.63 -7.81
C TYR A 145 15.04 15.53 -7.23
N SER A 146 14.89 16.03 -5.99
CA SER A 146 15.92 16.87 -5.37
C SER A 146 17.24 16.11 -5.22
N GLU A 147 18.36 16.83 -5.38
CA GLU A 147 19.70 16.28 -5.20
C GLU A 147 19.82 15.53 -3.87
N ARG A 148 19.36 16.15 -2.77
CA ARG A 148 19.39 15.55 -1.44
C ARG A 148 18.65 14.22 -1.40
N TYR A 149 17.44 14.15 -1.96
CA TYR A 149 16.65 12.92 -1.90
C TYR A 149 17.30 11.80 -2.71
N LEU A 150 17.75 12.11 -3.93
CA LEU A 150 18.36 11.12 -4.82
C LEU A 150 19.72 10.62 -4.31
N THR A 151 20.49 11.47 -3.63
CA THR A 151 21.84 11.11 -3.17
C THR A 151 21.87 10.52 -1.76
N GLN A 152 20.93 10.90 -0.89
CA GLN A 152 20.98 10.54 0.54
C GLN A 152 19.84 9.63 1.00
N VAL A 153 18.72 9.56 0.26
CA VAL A 153 17.52 8.82 0.69
C VAL A 153 17.23 7.65 -0.25
N ASN A 154 16.85 7.94 -1.48
CA ASN A 154 16.51 6.92 -2.47
C ASN A 154 16.99 7.33 -3.86
N PRO A 155 18.02 6.69 -4.42
CA PRO A 155 18.54 7.01 -5.76
C PRO A 155 17.56 6.75 -6.90
N LYS A 156 16.52 5.94 -6.67
CA LYS A 156 15.43 5.75 -7.63
C LYS A 156 14.42 6.90 -7.62
N GLY A 157 14.50 7.78 -6.62
CA GLY A 157 13.57 8.89 -6.41
C GLY A 157 12.13 8.40 -6.26
N GLN A 158 11.94 7.25 -5.59
CA GLN A 158 10.64 6.65 -5.29
C GLN A 158 10.34 6.77 -3.79
N VAL A 159 9.06 6.68 -3.45
CA VAL A 159 8.58 6.59 -2.06
C VAL A 159 7.71 5.34 -1.92
N PRO A 160 7.72 4.67 -0.76
CA PRO A 160 8.40 5.05 0.48
C PRO A 160 9.89 4.72 0.49
N ALA A 161 10.63 5.29 1.45
CA ALA A 161 11.98 4.86 1.81
C ALA A 161 12.15 4.93 3.33
N LEU A 162 12.82 3.94 3.92
CA LEU A 162 13.14 3.92 5.35
C LEU A 162 14.63 4.18 5.54
N THR A 163 14.97 5.18 6.35
CA THR A 163 16.35 5.56 6.65
C THR A 163 16.60 5.55 8.15
N SER A 164 17.79 5.14 8.57
CA SER A 164 18.24 5.23 9.96
C SER A 164 19.75 4.99 10.02
N PRO A 165 20.47 5.61 10.98
CA PRO A 165 21.84 5.23 11.29
C PRO A 165 21.99 3.77 11.74
N LEU A 166 20.90 3.10 12.15
CA LEU A 166 20.91 1.69 12.56
C LEU A 166 20.68 0.70 11.41
N LEU A 167 20.46 1.18 10.19
CA LEU A 167 20.35 0.33 9.01
C LEU A 167 21.70 0.32 8.29
N ASP A 168 22.14 -0.86 7.84
CA ASP A 168 23.36 -1.00 7.02
C ASP A 168 23.25 -0.19 5.72
N SER A 169 22.03 -0.08 5.19
CA SER A 169 21.68 0.77 4.06
C SER A 169 20.20 1.16 4.11
N ASN A 170 19.84 2.25 3.44
CA ASN A 170 18.44 2.68 3.33
C ASN A 170 17.58 1.59 2.66
N LEU A 171 16.42 1.30 3.21
CA LEU A 171 15.44 0.42 2.58
C LEU A 171 14.59 1.26 1.62
N VAL A 172 14.83 1.11 0.33
CA VAL A 172 14.28 2.00 -0.72
C VAL A 172 13.10 1.39 -1.49
N GLU A 173 12.71 0.16 -1.14
CA GLU A 173 11.56 -0.56 -1.70
C GLU A 173 10.57 -0.89 -0.58
N SER A 174 9.27 -0.71 -0.83
CA SER A 174 8.24 -1.03 0.16
C SER A 174 8.23 -2.51 0.56
N ARG A 175 8.65 -3.39 -0.36
CA ARG A 175 8.77 -4.83 -0.09
C ARG A 175 9.86 -5.13 0.93
N ASP A 176 11.01 -4.46 0.81
CA ASP A 176 12.12 -4.63 1.75
C ASP A 176 11.76 -4.04 3.12
N ILE A 177 11.04 -2.90 3.14
CA ILE A 177 10.50 -2.31 4.37
C ILE A 177 9.52 -3.29 5.05
N ALA A 178 8.65 -3.95 4.29
CA ALA A 178 7.72 -4.95 4.83
C ALA A 178 8.46 -6.15 5.42
N GLY A 179 9.46 -6.68 4.72
CA GLY A 179 10.30 -7.78 5.22
C GLY A 179 11.05 -7.40 6.51
N TRP A 180 11.65 -6.21 6.54
CA TRP A 180 12.30 -5.67 7.73
C TRP A 180 11.33 -5.49 8.90
N LEU A 181 10.12 -4.99 8.64
CA LEU A 181 9.09 -4.82 9.67
C LEU A 181 8.68 -6.17 10.25
N CYS A 182 8.50 -7.21 9.43
CA CYS A 182 8.20 -8.56 9.90
C CYS A 182 9.35 -9.17 10.72
N GLN A 183 10.60 -8.79 10.48
CA GLN A 183 11.72 -9.21 11.35
C GLN A 183 11.66 -8.54 12.72
N LYS A 184 11.21 -7.29 12.80
CA LYS A 184 11.03 -6.55 14.07
C LYS A 184 9.76 -6.97 14.81
N GLN A 185 8.71 -7.30 14.07
CA GLN A 185 7.40 -7.69 14.58
C GLN A 185 6.94 -8.97 13.89
N PRO A 186 7.46 -10.15 14.32
CA PRO A 186 7.14 -11.45 13.71
C PRO A 186 5.65 -11.79 13.71
N GLU A 187 4.86 -11.17 14.57
CA GLU A 187 3.41 -11.35 14.65
C GLU A 187 2.68 -10.88 13.38
N LEU A 188 3.28 -9.98 12.58
CA LEU A 188 2.76 -9.59 11.26
C LEU A 188 2.95 -10.68 10.20
N LEU A 189 3.81 -11.68 10.45
CA LEU A 189 4.04 -12.82 9.58
C LEU A 189 4.01 -14.12 10.40
N PRO A 190 2.82 -14.55 10.86
CA PRO A 190 2.67 -15.76 11.66
C PRO A 190 3.18 -16.99 10.89
N GLU A 191 3.92 -17.86 11.59
CA GLU A 191 4.57 -19.02 10.98
C GLU A 191 3.57 -19.94 10.26
N GLU A 192 2.39 -20.13 10.84
CA GLU A 192 1.31 -20.95 10.28
C GLU A 192 0.86 -20.48 8.88
N HIS A 193 1.01 -19.19 8.58
CA HIS A 193 0.54 -18.59 7.32
C HIS A 193 1.68 -18.04 6.47
N ARG A 194 2.95 -18.18 6.90
CA ARG A 194 4.13 -17.59 6.27
C ARG A 194 4.19 -17.84 4.77
N GLU A 195 4.16 -19.12 4.37
CA GLU A 195 4.28 -19.51 2.96
C GLU A 195 3.17 -18.89 2.10
N THR A 196 1.93 -18.89 2.61
CA THR A 196 0.79 -18.30 1.91
C THR A 196 0.92 -16.78 1.80
N ILE A 197 1.32 -16.10 2.88
CA ILE A 197 1.53 -14.66 2.89
C ILE A 197 2.63 -14.27 1.90
N GLU A 198 3.78 -14.93 1.95
CA GLU A 198 4.93 -14.64 1.08
C GLU A 198 4.56 -14.84 -0.40
N ARG A 199 3.87 -15.94 -0.73
CA ARG A 199 3.40 -16.23 -2.09
C ARG A 199 2.41 -15.18 -2.62
N VAL A 200 1.51 -14.67 -1.78
CA VAL A 200 0.56 -13.63 -2.21
C VAL A 200 1.24 -12.27 -2.29
N MET A 201 2.16 -11.96 -1.37
CA MET A 201 2.99 -10.76 -1.43
C MET A 201 3.85 -10.74 -2.71
N ASP A 202 4.36 -11.88 -3.16
CA ASP A 202 5.03 -12.01 -4.46
C ASP A 202 4.14 -11.55 -5.61
N LYS A 203 2.86 -11.94 -5.61
CA LYS A 203 1.89 -11.52 -6.63
C LYS A 203 1.61 -10.02 -6.59
N ILE A 204 1.53 -9.41 -5.40
CA ILE A 204 1.35 -7.95 -5.24
C ILE A 204 2.51 -7.18 -5.88
N TYR A 205 3.73 -7.71 -5.78
CA TYR A 205 4.95 -7.08 -6.29
C TYR A 205 5.41 -7.57 -7.68
N ALA A 206 4.69 -8.52 -8.29
CA ALA A 206 5.07 -9.10 -9.59
C ALA A 206 4.95 -8.13 -10.78
N TYR A 207 4.29 -6.99 -10.58
CA TYR A 207 4.13 -5.94 -11.57
C TYR A 207 4.09 -4.57 -10.90
N HIS A 208 4.35 -3.53 -11.68
CA HIS A 208 4.25 -2.19 -11.15
C HIS A 208 2.81 -1.68 -11.21
N ALA A 209 2.23 -1.41 -10.04
CA ALA A 209 0.83 -1.02 -9.91
C ALA A 209 0.41 0.14 -10.82
N LYS A 210 1.31 1.09 -11.16
CA LYS A 210 0.98 2.16 -12.14
C LYS A 210 0.38 1.61 -13.44
N ALA A 211 0.76 0.43 -13.89
CA ALA A 211 0.17 -0.19 -15.09
C ALA A 211 -1.37 -0.29 -15.03
N LEU A 212 -1.92 -0.45 -13.83
CA LEU A 212 -3.37 -0.51 -13.58
C LEU A 212 -4.01 0.86 -13.31
N LEU A 213 -3.18 1.84 -12.96
CA LEU A 213 -3.60 3.17 -12.50
C LEU A 213 -3.40 4.27 -13.56
N VAL A 214 -2.87 3.94 -14.74
CA VAL A 214 -2.81 4.89 -15.87
C VAL A 214 -4.18 4.96 -16.53
N ALA A 215 -4.73 6.17 -16.64
CA ALA A 215 -5.99 6.44 -17.33
C ALA A 215 -5.88 6.02 -18.81
N PRO A 216 -6.94 5.50 -19.45
CA PRO A 216 -6.88 5.02 -20.83
C PRO A 216 -6.30 6.02 -21.84
N ASP A 217 -6.52 7.32 -21.63
CA ASP A 217 -6.00 8.37 -22.50
C ASP A 217 -4.48 8.55 -22.36
N ASP A 218 -3.94 8.47 -21.14
CA ASP A 218 -2.50 8.57 -20.86
C ASP A 218 -1.71 7.32 -21.30
N ARG A 219 -2.40 6.23 -21.69
CA ARG A 219 -1.76 5.00 -22.18
C ARG A 219 -1.18 5.14 -23.59
N LYS A 220 -1.65 6.12 -24.37
CA LYS A 220 -1.29 6.28 -25.79
C LYS A 220 0.04 6.99 -25.99
N ASP A 221 0.34 7.98 -25.15
CA ASP A 221 1.51 8.85 -25.29
C ASP A 221 2.66 8.46 -24.35
N GLY A 222 2.45 7.44 -23.51
CA GLY A 222 3.41 7.03 -22.49
C GLY A 222 3.54 8.04 -21.34
N LEU A 223 4.24 7.66 -20.28
CA LEU A 223 4.55 8.57 -19.19
C LEU A 223 5.79 9.39 -19.54
N GLN A 224 5.69 10.73 -19.49
CA GLN A 224 6.83 11.61 -19.71
C GLN A 224 7.96 11.32 -18.71
N ASN A 225 9.19 11.25 -19.22
CA ASN A 225 10.38 11.04 -18.39
C ASN A 225 10.86 12.39 -17.83
N GLN A 226 10.26 12.80 -16.70
CA GLN A 226 10.59 14.08 -16.06
C GLN A 226 12.08 14.19 -15.67
N ALA A 227 12.73 13.08 -15.32
CA ALA A 227 14.16 13.11 -15.01
C ALA A 227 14.99 13.51 -16.24
N ALA A 228 14.60 13.04 -17.44
CA ALA A 228 15.25 13.42 -18.68
C ALA A 228 15.03 14.90 -19.01
N ALA A 229 13.83 15.43 -18.78
CA ALA A 229 13.54 16.86 -18.99
C ALA A 229 14.38 17.76 -18.06
N MET A 230 14.56 17.36 -16.80
CA MET A 230 15.37 18.12 -15.84
C MET A 230 16.86 18.17 -16.21
N LEU A 231 17.39 17.18 -16.94
CA LEU A 231 18.80 17.16 -17.36
C LEU A 231 19.17 18.32 -18.31
N GLU A 232 18.19 18.99 -18.90
CA GLU A 232 18.39 20.17 -19.76
C GLU A 232 18.80 21.42 -18.97
N ASP A 233 18.64 21.43 -17.65
CA ASP A 233 19.02 22.56 -16.80
C ASP A 233 20.56 22.65 -16.67
N PRO A 234 21.19 23.77 -17.12
CA PRO A 234 22.63 23.96 -17.01
C PRO A 234 23.11 24.22 -15.57
N GLU A 235 22.22 24.60 -14.65
CA GLU A 235 22.57 24.96 -13.27
C GLU A 235 22.64 23.75 -12.32
N LEU A 236 22.35 22.54 -12.81
CA LEU A 236 22.47 21.31 -12.02
C LEU A 236 23.91 21.09 -11.56
N THR A 237 24.07 20.74 -10.28
CA THR A 237 25.35 20.22 -9.79
C THR A 237 25.70 18.91 -10.50
N GLU A 238 26.99 18.60 -10.59
CA GLU A 238 27.44 17.34 -11.20
C GLU A 238 26.84 16.10 -10.50
N ALA A 239 26.74 16.15 -9.17
CA ALA A 239 26.13 15.08 -8.39
C ALA A 239 24.63 14.94 -8.68
N HIS A 240 23.91 16.05 -8.81
CA HIS A 240 22.48 16.03 -9.16
C HIS A 240 22.26 15.53 -10.58
N ARG A 241 23.07 15.99 -11.55
CA ARG A 241 23.04 15.53 -12.95
C ARG A 241 23.20 14.02 -13.03
N ARG A 242 24.24 13.47 -12.40
CA ARG A 242 24.48 12.01 -12.36
C ARG A 242 23.32 11.26 -11.71
N ALA A 243 22.74 11.80 -10.65
CA ALA A 243 21.59 11.18 -9.99
C ALA A 243 20.34 11.15 -10.89
N LEU A 244 20.09 12.24 -11.64
CA LEU A 244 19.01 12.33 -12.62
C LEU A 244 19.24 11.41 -13.82
N GLU A 245 20.47 11.25 -14.29
CA GLU A 245 20.82 10.29 -15.34
C GLU A 245 20.45 8.86 -14.91
N ILE A 246 20.87 8.44 -13.71
CA ILE A 246 20.51 7.13 -13.16
C ILE A 246 18.99 6.98 -13.09
N LYS A 247 18.28 8.01 -12.59
CA LYS A 247 16.82 8.00 -12.48
C LYS A 247 16.12 7.94 -13.84
N SER A 248 16.65 8.61 -14.86
CA SER A 248 16.06 8.68 -16.21
C SER A 248 16.01 7.32 -16.90
N VAL A 249 16.89 6.39 -16.53
CA VAL A 249 16.87 5.01 -17.01
C VAL A 249 15.69 4.22 -16.43
N PHE A 250 15.13 4.66 -15.29
CA PHE A 250 14.01 3.98 -14.64
C PHE A 250 12.66 4.34 -15.27
N ARG A 251 12.15 3.38 -16.05
CA ARG A 251 10.75 3.15 -16.49
C ARG A 251 10.23 4.02 -17.64
N THR A 252 10.04 3.39 -18.79
CA THR A 252 8.83 3.56 -19.63
C THR A 252 7.81 2.48 -19.28
N LEU A 253 6.52 2.83 -19.34
CA LEU A 253 5.43 1.88 -19.13
C LEU A 253 4.91 1.42 -20.51
N GLU A 254 5.43 0.30 -21.01
CA GLU A 254 4.99 -0.21 -22.32
C GLU A 254 3.54 -0.74 -22.27
N PRO A 255 2.72 -0.55 -23.32
CA PRO A 255 1.32 -0.96 -23.34
C PRO A 255 1.07 -2.46 -23.07
N GLU A 256 1.95 -3.34 -23.56
CA GLU A 256 1.91 -4.78 -23.31
C GLU A 256 2.04 -5.18 -21.82
N ASN A 257 2.62 -4.30 -21.00
CA ASN A 257 2.71 -4.50 -19.56
C ASN A 257 1.36 -4.28 -18.86
N ILE A 258 0.41 -3.56 -19.49
CA ILE A 258 -0.89 -3.26 -18.90
C ILE A 258 -1.78 -4.50 -18.89
N LEU A 259 -1.93 -5.18 -20.02
CA LEU A 259 -2.75 -6.40 -20.08
C LEU A 259 -2.19 -7.49 -19.17
N ARG A 260 -0.86 -7.62 -19.13
CA ARG A 260 -0.19 -8.54 -18.20
C ARG A 260 -0.51 -8.18 -16.74
N ALA A 261 -0.40 -6.91 -16.38
CA ALA A 261 -0.73 -6.44 -15.04
C ALA A 261 -2.21 -6.68 -14.68
N GLU A 262 -3.14 -6.51 -15.63
CA GLU A 262 -4.57 -6.75 -15.42
C GLU A 262 -4.85 -8.23 -15.13
N ASN A 263 -4.26 -9.14 -15.90
CA ASN A 263 -4.37 -10.58 -15.64
C ASN A 263 -3.77 -10.94 -14.27
N GLN A 264 -2.59 -10.42 -13.94
CA GLN A 264 -1.95 -10.67 -12.64
C GLN A 264 -2.75 -10.08 -11.48
N ALA A 265 -3.43 -8.94 -11.67
CA ALA A 265 -4.32 -8.36 -10.68
C ALA A 265 -5.56 -9.22 -10.46
N HIS A 266 -6.14 -9.75 -11.53
CA HIS A 266 -7.27 -10.68 -11.43
C HIS A 266 -6.88 -11.94 -10.65
N ASP A 267 -5.73 -12.54 -10.96
CA ASP A 267 -5.21 -13.71 -10.25
C ASP A 267 -4.96 -13.40 -8.77
N LEU A 268 -4.41 -12.23 -8.44
CA LEU A 268 -4.25 -11.76 -7.07
C LEU A 268 -5.61 -11.65 -6.34
N MET A 269 -6.61 -11.04 -6.98
CA MET A 269 -7.92 -10.83 -6.37
C MET A 269 -8.67 -12.16 -6.18
N SER A 270 -8.48 -13.13 -7.07
CA SER A 270 -8.99 -14.48 -6.93
C SER A 270 -8.36 -15.21 -5.74
N ASP A 271 -7.04 -15.10 -5.56
CA ASP A 271 -6.35 -15.65 -4.39
C ASP A 271 -6.87 -15.03 -3.10
N LEU A 272 -7.00 -13.70 -3.04
CA LEU A 272 -7.52 -12.99 -1.87
C LEU A 272 -8.96 -13.40 -1.56
N ALA A 273 -9.84 -13.49 -2.56
CA ALA A 273 -11.21 -13.94 -2.37
C ALA A 273 -11.26 -15.37 -1.82
N THR A 274 -10.39 -16.26 -2.31
CA THR A 274 -10.28 -17.64 -1.81
C THR A 274 -9.85 -17.67 -0.35
N LEU A 275 -8.82 -16.89 0.02
CA LEU A 275 -8.36 -16.81 1.41
C LEU A 275 -9.45 -16.27 2.34
N LEU A 276 -10.14 -15.19 1.93
CA LEU A 276 -11.24 -14.60 2.70
C LEU A 276 -12.38 -15.59 2.93
N GLU A 277 -12.71 -16.42 1.94
CA GLU A 277 -13.74 -17.45 2.11
C GLU A 277 -13.28 -18.60 3.00
N VAL A 278 -12.05 -19.09 2.82
CA VAL A 278 -11.47 -20.18 3.63
C VAL A 278 -11.39 -19.81 5.11
N HIS A 279 -11.02 -18.57 5.41
CA HIS A 279 -10.80 -18.10 6.78
C HIS A 279 -11.97 -17.30 7.37
N LYS A 280 -13.09 -17.24 6.64
CA LYS A 280 -14.31 -16.56 7.08
C LYS A 280 -14.76 -17.04 8.47
N GLY A 281 -15.36 -16.13 9.23
CA GLY A 281 -15.92 -16.44 10.54
C GLY A 281 -16.53 -15.21 11.18
N GLU A 282 -17.46 -15.44 12.10
CA GLU A 282 -18.06 -14.36 12.87
C GLU A 282 -17.00 -13.63 13.71
N GLY A 283 -17.06 -12.30 13.74
CA GLY A 283 -16.14 -11.46 14.50
C GLY A 283 -14.76 -11.23 13.88
N LYS A 284 -14.43 -11.91 12.77
CA LYS A 284 -13.12 -11.78 12.10
C LYS A 284 -13.08 -10.57 11.18
N THR A 285 -12.08 -9.71 11.37
CA THR A 285 -11.83 -8.53 10.53
C THR A 285 -10.78 -8.78 9.44
N TRP A 286 -9.76 -9.60 9.73
CA TRP A 286 -8.56 -9.75 8.89
C TRP A 286 -8.57 -11.08 8.13
N ILE A 287 -7.72 -11.18 7.10
CA ILE A 287 -7.69 -12.32 6.17
C ILE A 287 -7.57 -13.65 6.91
N PHE A 288 -6.75 -13.72 7.96
CA PHE A 288 -6.51 -14.96 8.72
C PHE A 288 -7.22 -15.01 10.09
N GLY A 289 -8.06 -14.04 10.42
CA GLY A 289 -8.79 -14.02 11.69
C GLY A 289 -8.88 -12.64 12.35
N ASP A 290 -8.70 -12.62 13.67
CA ASP A 290 -8.89 -11.41 14.48
C ASP A 290 -7.63 -10.55 14.58
N ARG A 291 -6.48 -11.07 14.12
CA ARG A 291 -5.20 -10.34 14.14
C ARG A 291 -4.76 -10.00 12.70
N PRO A 292 -4.33 -8.75 12.45
CA PRO A 292 -3.82 -8.34 11.15
C PRO A 292 -2.47 -8.98 10.84
N THR A 293 -2.19 -9.14 9.55
CA THR A 293 -0.89 -9.55 9.02
C THR A 293 -0.32 -8.49 8.08
N ILE A 294 0.93 -8.68 7.66
CA ILE A 294 1.55 -7.85 6.63
C ILE A 294 0.79 -7.94 5.30
N LEU A 295 0.13 -9.07 5.02
CA LEU A 295 -0.68 -9.24 3.82
C LEU A 295 -1.91 -8.33 3.85
N ASP A 296 -2.60 -8.21 4.99
CA ASP A 296 -3.76 -7.31 5.15
C ASP A 296 -3.39 -5.87 4.79
N ALA A 297 -2.26 -5.39 5.31
CA ALA A 297 -1.79 -4.03 5.04
C ALA A 297 -1.62 -3.75 3.53
N HIS A 298 -1.06 -4.71 2.80
CA HIS A 298 -0.76 -4.55 1.39
C HIS A 298 -1.99 -4.80 0.51
N ALA A 299 -2.74 -5.87 0.79
CA ALA A 299 -3.92 -6.26 0.03
C ALA A 299 -5.03 -5.20 0.13
N VAL A 300 -5.32 -4.69 1.33
CA VAL A 300 -6.36 -3.65 1.52
C VAL A 300 -5.95 -2.37 0.82
N ALA A 301 -4.72 -1.89 1.02
CA ALA A 301 -4.25 -0.67 0.36
C ALA A 301 -4.34 -0.76 -1.16
N PHE A 302 -3.95 -1.92 -1.72
CA PHE A 302 -4.03 -2.19 -3.16
C PHE A 302 -5.47 -2.23 -3.68
N ALA A 303 -6.33 -3.03 -3.05
CA ALA A 303 -7.73 -3.16 -3.45
C ALA A 303 -8.50 -1.83 -3.27
N ALA A 304 -8.31 -1.14 -2.15
CA ALA A 304 -8.88 0.19 -1.90
C ALA A 304 -8.49 1.20 -2.98
N ARG A 305 -7.24 1.16 -3.46
CA ARG A 305 -6.79 2.01 -4.57
C ARG A 305 -7.51 1.71 -5.87
N LEU A 306 -7.71 0.43 -6.20
CA LEU A 306 -8.45 0.05 -7.40
C LEU A 306 -9.92 0.50 -7.32
N LEU A 307 -10.56 0.36 -6.15
CA LEU A 307 -11.93 0.81 -5.93
C LEU A 307 -12.07 2.33 -6.07
N ASP A 308 -11.16 3.09 -5.47
CA ASP A 308 -11.17 4.56 -5.61
C ASP A 308 -10.96 5.01 -7.04
N GLN A 309 -10.21 4.22 -7.83
CA GLN A 309 -9.99 4.42 -9.25
C GLN A 309 -11.11 3.84 -10.14
N GLN A 310 -12.19 3.35 -9.53
CA GLN A 310 -13.36 2.77 -10.20
C GLN A 310 -13.03 1.54 -11.06
N ARG A 311 -11.92 0.85 -10.76
CA ARG A 311 -11.54 -0.44 -11.37
C ARG A 311 -12.29 -1.61 -10.74
N PHE A 312 -13.62 -1.48 -10.66
CA PHE A 312 -14.50 -2.49 -10.06
C PHE A 312 -14.49 -3.82 -10.83
N ASP A 313 -14.07 -3.78 -12.09
CA ASP A 313 -13.84 -4.94 -12.96
C ASP A 313 -12.74 -5.87 -12.44
N LEU A 314 -11.75 -5.33 -11.73
CA LEU A 314 -10.62 -6.09 -11.20
C LEU A 314 -10.87 -6.63 -9.80
N VAL A 315 -11.75 -6.03 -9.02
CA VAL A 315 -11.94 -6.37 -7.60
C VAL A 315 -13.19 -7.23 -7.42
N LEU A 316 -13.00 -8.47 -6.96
CA LEU A 316 -14.09 -9.40 -6.67
C LEU A 316 -14.90 -8.96 -5.45
N ASP A 317 -16.20 -9.31 -5.40
CA ASP A 317 -17.12 -8.82 -4.37
C ASP A 317 -16.74 -9.21 -2.95
N ALA A 318 -16.16 -10.41 -2.75
CA ALA A 318 -15.61 -10.82 -1.45
C ALA A 318 -14.50 -9.86 -0.97
N VAL A 319 -13.63 -9.43 -1.89
CA VAL A 319 -12.56 -8.47 -1.59
C VAL A 319 -13.11 -7.07 -1.38
N LYS A 320 -14.16 -6.67 -2.13
CA LYS A 320 -14.86 -5.38 -1.89
C LYS A 320 -15.41 -5.30 -0.48
N GLY A 321 -16.17 -6.31 -0.06
CA GLY A 321 -16.75 -6.37 1.29
C GLY A 321 -15.67 -6.35 2.37
N TYR A 322 -14.57 -7.07 2.16
CA TYR A 322 -13.42 -7.00 3.07
C TYR A 322 -12.80 -5.60 3.16
N VAL A 323 -12.60 -4.91 2.03
CA VAL A 323 -12.08 -3.53 2.03
C VAL A 323 -13.04 -2.57 2.74
N GLU A 324 -14.34 -2.72 2.57
CA GLU A 324 -15.35 -1.91 3.27
C GLU A 324 -15.25 -2.09 4.79
N VAL A 325 -15.17 -3.34 5.26
CA VAL A 325 -14.98 -3.63 6.69
C VAL A 325 -13.69 -3.01 7.22
N VAL A 326 -12.56 -3.15 6.50
CA VAL A 326 -11.29 -2.58 6.96
C VAL A 326 -11.30 -1.04 6.93
N ARG A 327 -12.00 -0.41 5.99
CA ARG A 327 -12.13 1.06 5.91
C ARG A 327 -12.80 1.68 7.13
N ASP A 328 -13.65 0.92 7.80
CA ASP A 328 -14.34 1.35 9.01
C ASP A 328 -13.48 1.22 10.28
N THR A 329 -12.33 0.56 10.21
CA THR A 329 -11.41 0.37 11.34
C THR A 329 -10.69 1.67 11.73
N ASP A 330 -10.33 1.77 13.01
CA ASP A 330 -9.54 2.90 13.52
C ASP A 330 -8.11 2.88 12.95
N GLU A 331 -7.55 1.71 12.68
CA GLU A 331 -6.24 1.52 12.05
C GLU A 331 -6.21 2.13 10.65
N TRP A 332 -7.22 1.87 9.82
CA TRP A 332 -7.31 2.48 8.51
C TRP A 332 -7.49 4.00 8.60
N ARG A 333 -8.34 4.46 9.54
CA ARG A 333 -8.58 5.89 9.76
C ARG A 333 -7.33 6.63 10.23
N LYS A 334 -6.44 6.01 11.01
CA LYS A 334 -5.15 6.59 11.44
C LYS A 334 -4.21 6.91 10.27
N VAL A 335 -4.34 6.22 9.14
CA VAL A 335 -3.45 6.42 7.97
C VAL A 335 -4.08 7.31 6.92
N THR A 336 -5.40 7.14 6.71
CA THR A 336 -6.14 7.81 5.63
C THR A 336 -6.92 9.03 6.11
N HIS A 337 -7.25 9.12 7.40
CA HIS A 337 -8.11 10.16 7.99
C HIS A 337 -9.48 10.23 7.31
N GLY A 338 -10.01 9.07 6.88
CA GLY A 338 -11.28 8.97 6.17
C GLY A 338 -11.22 9.45 4.71
N ARG A 339 -10.04 9.79 4.20
CA ARG A 339 -9.86 10.25 2.82
C ARG A 339 -9.76 9.07 1.85
N SER A 340 -10.07 9.35 0.58
CA SER A 340 -9.73 8.44 -0.51
C SER A 340 -8.21 8.24 -0.60
N THR A 341 -7.81 7.08 -1.08
CA THR A 341 -6.42 6.75 -1.41
C THR A 341 -5.90 7.52 -2.62
N LEU A 342 -6.78 8.16 -3.40
CA LEU A 342 -6.42 9.04 -4.51
C LEU A 342 -6.46 10.51 -4.06
N TRP A 343 -5.44 11.26 -4.45
CA TRP A 343 -5.48 12.71 -4.30
C TRP A 343 -6.37 13.33 -5.38
N ASN A 344 -7.06 14.40 -5.00
CA ASN A 344 -7.64 15.32 -5.97
C ASN A 344 -7.52 16.76 -5.45
N VAL A 345 -7.66 17.73 -6.37
CA VAL A 345 -7.50 19.16 -6.08
C VAL A 345 -8.43 19.69 -4.98
N SER A 346 -9.60 19.07 -4.79
CA SER A 346 -10.55 19.52 -3.76
C SER A 346 -10.08 19.23 -2.33
N MET A 347 -9.07 18.37 -2.17
CA MET A 347 -8.47 18.07 -0.87
C MET A 347 -7.43 19.12 -0.44
N GLY A 348 -7.09 20.10 -1.28
CA GLY A 348 -6.04 21.08 -0.98
C GLY A 348 -4.62 20.55 -1.19
N HIS A 349 -3.63 21.28 -0.69
CA HIS A 349 -2.24 20.89 -0.86
C HIS A 349 -1.92 19.63 -0.06
N ALA A 350 -1.20 18.69 -0.69
CA ALA A 350 -0.80 17.44 -0.03
C ALA A 350 0.00 17.68 1.27
N ALA A 351 0.70 18.82 1.37
CA ALA A 351 1.43 19.22 2.58
C ALA A 351 0.52 19.53 3.77
N ASP A 352 -0.67 20.07 3.51
CA ASP A 352 -1.65 20.40 4.54
C ASP A 352 -2.44 19.16 5.01
N LEU A 353 -2.22 18.04 4.32
CA LEU A 353 -2.88 16.76 4.53
C LEU A 353 -1.99 15.79 5.33
N ASP A 354 -0.79 16.22 5.72
CA ASP A 354 0.13 15.44 6.54
C ASP A 354 -0.36 15.38 8.00
N PRO A 355 -0.70 14.20 8.52
CA PRO A 355 -1.41 14.08 9.78
C PRO A 355 -0.59 13.42 10.91
N LEU A 356 0.74 13.27 10.75
CA LEU A 356 1.60 12.58 11.72
C LEU A 356 2.89 13.35 11.98
#